data_AF-A0A409X606-F1
#
_entry.id   AF-A0A409X606-F1
#
_cell.length_a   1.000
_cell.length_b   1.000
_cell.length_c   1.000
_cell.angle_alpha   90.00
_cell.angle_beta   90.00
_cell.angle_gamma   90.00
#
_symmetry.space_group_name_H-M   'P 1'
#
loop_
_entity.id
_entity.type
_entity.pdbx_description
1 polymer ?
#
loop_
_entity_poly.entity_id
_entity_poly.type
_entity_poly.pdbx_seq_one_letter_code
_entity_poly.pdbx_strand_id
1 'polypeptide(L)'
;MLGLPYIALALALASSSIEAKTTCKCLPGSPCFPSPPVIKAFENTLSEPLIHPRPMGSVCFPNDPTFNPTACAEVKSKWHNGAFRTSVPEAAQFINWETMINSTAVDQCDPFGDVTDPTSTCYQGRVPWGVVKVKSIADIQKTVKFASEHNLKLIVKNTGHENLGRSFGQQSIMLWMHNMQEIKFSNRFVPKGAPRGTTGVT
;
A
#
# COMPACT_ATOMS: atom_id res chain seq x y z
N MET A 1 -15.25 -45.79 65.44
CA MET A 1 -14.77 -46.00 64.06
C MET A 1 -15.43 -44.95 63.19
N LEU A 2 -14.75 -43.81 62.96
CA LEU A 2 -15.21 -42.68 62.17
C LEU A 2 -14.45 -42.71 60.83
N GLY A 3 -15.10 -43.10 59.74
CA GLY A 3 -14.53 -43.06 58.40
C GLY A 3 -14.87 -41.74 57.73
N LEU A 4 -13.86 -40.89 57.48
CA LEU A 4 -14.01 -39.65 56.70
C LEU A 4 -14.02 -39.94 55.18
N PRO A 5 -14.69 -39.07 54.39
CA PRO A 5 -15.05 -39.30 53.00
C PRO A 5 -13.94 -38.86 52.04
N TYR A 6 -13.70 -39.63 50.97
CA TYR A 6 -12.84 -39.18 49.86
C TYR A 6 -13.71 -38.57 48.76
N ILE A 7 -13.79 -37.24 48.75
CA ILE A 7 -14.30 -36.46 47.62
C ILE A 7 -13.18 -36.36 46.59
N ALA A 8 -13.30 -37.09 45.48
CA ALA A 8 -12.40 -36.92 44.33
C ALA A 8 -12.81 -35.68 43.54
N LEU A 9 -12.02 -34.60 43.67
CA LEU A 9 -12.19 -33.38 42.88
C LEU A 9 -11.49 -33.57 41.53
N ALA A 10 -12.25 -33.94 40.49
CA ALA A 10 -11.74 -33.98 39.13
C ALA A 10 -11.57 -32.55 38.59
N LEU A 11 -10.32 -32.07 38.47
CA LEU A 11 -10.02 -30.86 37.72
C LEU A 11 -10.17 -31.16 36.22
N ALA A 12 -11.27 -30.72 35.62
CA ALA A 12 -11.38 -30.59 34.18
C ALA A 12 -10.46 -29.44 33.72
N LEU A 13 -9.30 -29.78 33.17
CA LEU A 13 -8.47 -28.84 32.40
C LEU A 13 -9.22 -28.53 31.10
N ALA A 14 -10.10 -27.54 31.13
CA ALA A 14 -10.67 -26.95 29.93
C ALA A 14 -9.52 -26.31 29.13
N SER A 15 -9.04 -27.03 28.13
CA SER A 15 -8.11 -26.48 27.15
C SER A 15 -8.92 -25.57 26.23
N SER A 16 -9.04 -24.30 26.58
CA SER A 16 -9.57 -23.29 25.66
C SER A 16 -8.61 -23.22 24.48
N SER A 17 -9.06 -23.60 23.29
CA SER A 17 -8.33 -23.32 22.05
C SER A 17 -8.10 -21.81 22.00
N ILE A 18 -6.85 -21.36 22.08
CA ILE A 18 -6.51 -19.97 21.74
C ILE A 18 -6.62 -19.89 20.23
N GLU A 19 -7.84 -19.71 19.73
CA GLU A 19 -8.04 -19.31 18.35
C GLU A 19 -7.57 -17.85 18.26
N ALA A 20 -6.41 -17.65 17.64
CA ALA A 20 -5.92 -16.31 17.36
C ALA A 20 -6.96 -15.61 16.48
N LYS A 21 -7.75 -14.69 17.06
CA LYS A 21 -8.76 -13.94 16.34
C LYS A 21 -8.08 -13.18 15.20
N THR A 22 -8.26 -13.68 13.97
CA THR A 22 -7.66 -13.05 12.79
C THR A 22 -8.34 -11.70 12.61
N THR A 23 -7.68 -10.64 13.05
CA THR A 23 -8.21 -9.29 12.96
C THR A 23 -7.92 -8.75 11.57
N CYS A 24 -8.97 -8.57 10.77
CA CYS A 24 -8.85 -7.95 9.45
C CYS A 24 -8.25 -6.54 9.56
N LYS A 25 -7.59 -6.09 8.49
CA LYS A 25 -7.13 -4.70 8.38
C LYS A 25 -8.33 -3.76 8.32
N CYS A 26 -8.15 -2.57 8.88
CA CYS A 26 -9.17 -1.54 8.78
C CYS A 26 -9.16 -0.90 7.39
N LEU A 27 -10.32 -0.84 6.75
CA LEU A 27 -10.49 -0.41 5.36
C LEU A 27 -11.15 0.97 5.31
N PRO A 28 -10.83 1.83 4.31
CA PRO A 28 -11.53 3.09 4.07
C PRO A 28 -13.04 2.89 4.07
N GLY A 29 -13.76 3.73 4.82
CA GLY A 29 -15.22 3.65 5.01
C GLY A 29 -15.66 2.75 6.18
N SER A 30 -14.77 1.96 6.78
CA SER A 30 -15.08 1.18 7.98
C SER A 30 -15.11 2.06 9.25
N PRO A 31 -15.89 1.71 10.29
CA PRO A 31 -15.94 2.49 11.54
C PRO A 31 -14.60 2.64 12.27
N CYS A 32 -13.67 1.68 12.09
CA CYS A 32 -12.33 1.74 12.67
C CYS A 32 -11.39 2.70 11.91
N PHE A 33 -11.78 3.18 10.72
CA PHE A 33 -10.88 3.89 9.83
C PHE A 33 -10.68 5.32 10.34
N PRO A 34 -9.47 5.89 10.25
CA PRO A 34 -9.20 7.24 10.71
C PRO A 34 -10.19 8.26 10.14
N SER A 35 -10.71 9.15 10.99
CA SER A 35 -11.58 10.22 10.54
C SER A 35 -10.81 11.25 9.70
N PRO A 36 -11.49 12.05 8.85
CA PRO A 36 -10.82 13.05 8.02
C PRO A 36 -9.91 14.02 8.81
N PRO A 37 -10.29 14.53 10.00
CA PRO A 37 -9.38 15.35 10.81
C PRO A 37 -8.11 14.61 11.28
N VAL A 38 -8.22 13.32 11.60
CA VAL A 38 -7.07 12.49 12.00
C VAL A 38 -6.13 12.26 10.83
N ILE A 39 -6.69 11.95 9.64
CA ILE A 39 -5.92 11.84 8.41
C ILE A 39 -5.22 13.17 8.10
N LYS A 40 -5.92 14.30 8.24
CA LYS A 40 -5.36 15.62 7.97
C LYS A 40 -4.21 15.96 8.92
N ALA A 41 -4.35 15.62 10.20
CA ALA A 41 -3.28 15.79 11.17
C ALA A 41 -2.06 14.97 10.79
N PHE A 42 -2.24 13.72 10.33
CA PHE A 42 -1.16 12.89 9.82
C PHE A 42 -0.49 13.48 8.58
N GLU A 43 -1.26 13.93 7.58
CA GLU A 43 -0.74 14.59 6.37
C GLU A 43 0.18 15.76 6.71
N ASN A 44 -0.21 16.59 7.69
CA ASN A 44 0.57 17.74 8.12
C ASN A 44 1.92 17.36 8.76
N THR A 45 2.12 16.10 9.15
CA THR A 45 3.41 15.61 9.66
C THR A 45 4.36 15.15 8.56
N LEU A 46 3.88 14.93 7.33
CA LEU A 46 4.67 14.40 6.22
C LEU A 46 5.40 15.51 5.46
N SER A 47 6.42 15.14 4.70
CA SER A 47 7.17 16.08 3.85
C SER A 47 6.33 16.65 2.69
N GLU A 48 5.33 15.90 2.22
CA GLU A 48 4.28 16.35 1.30
C GLU A 48 2.94 15.75 1.76
N PRO A 49 1.80 16.42 1.48
CA PRO A 49 0.48 15.84 1.75
C PRO A 49 0.30 14.47 1.10
N LEU A 50 -0.59 13.66 1.69
CA LEU A 50 -0.94 12.35 1.13
C LEU A 50 -1.53 12.53 -0.27
N ILE A 51 -1.05 11.73 -1.22
CA ILE A 51 -1.64 11.65 -2.56
C ILE A 51 -2.82 10.69 -2.47
N HIS A 52 -3.96 11.08 -3.04
CA HIS A 52 -5.17 10.25 -3.14
C HIS A 52 -5.34 9.82 -4.60
N PRO A 53 -4.66 8.74 -5.04
CA PRO A 53 -4.57 8.42 -6.46
C PRO A 53 -5.87 7.84 -7.02
N ARG A 54 -6.17 8.21 -8.27
CA ARG A 54 -7.06 7.45 -9.16
C ARG A 54 -6.20 6.59 -10.10
N PRO A 55 -6.74 5.47 -10.63
CA PRO A 55 -6.02 4.67 -11.61
C PRO A 55 -5.56 5.50 -12.79
N MET A 56 -4.40 5.18 -13.37
CA MET A 56 -3.80 5.96 -14.45
C MET A 56 -4.74 6.14 -15.65
N GLY A 57 -5.60 5.17 -15.94
CA GLY A 57 -6.59 5.23 -17.02
C GLY A 57 -7.78 6.16 -16.75
N SER A 58 -7.99 6.63 -15.52
CA SER A 58 -9.19 7.39 -15.10
C SER A 58 -9.42 8.66 -15.92
N VAL A 59 -8.33 9.31 -16.33
CA VAL A 59 -8.35 10.49 -17.20
C VAL A 59 -9.00 10.25 -18.57
N CYS A 60 -9.20 9.00 -18.98
CA CYS A 60 -9.85 8.63 -20.24
C CYS A 60 -11.36 8.38 -20.14
N PHE A 61 -11.94 8.36 -18.94
CA PHE A 61 -13.35 8.03 -18.72
C PHE A 61 -14.17 9.32 -18.54
N PRO A 62 -15.08 9.71 -19.46
CA PRO A 62 -15.84 10.97 -19.38
C PRO A 62 -16.70 11.14 -18.13
N ASN A 63 -17.09 10.04 -17.49
CA ASN A 63 -17.85 10.02 -16.24
C ASN A 63 -16.97 10.05 -14.97
N ASP A 64 -15.64 10.01 -15.10
CA ASP A 64 -14.72 10.11 -13.97
C ASP A 64 -14.38 11.57 -13.67
N PRO A 65 -14.30 11.99 -12.39
CA PRO A 65 -13.91 13.35 -12.01
C PRO A 65 -12.55 13.82 -12.54
N THR A 66 -11.67 12.87 -12.90
CA THR A 66 -10.31 13.16 -13.42
C THR A 66 -10.25 13.22 -14.94
N PHE A 67 -11.38 13.10 -15.65
CA PHE A 67 -11.42 13.11 -17.10
C PHE A 67 -10.65 14.30 -17.70
N ASN A 68 -9.69 13.99 -18.56
CA ASN A 68 -8.92 14.99 -19.28
C ASN A 68 -8.43 14.39 -20.60
N PRO A 69 -8.93 14.84 -21.77
CA PRO A 69 -8.61 14.23 -23.05
C PRO A 69 -7.12 14.33 -23.42
N THR A 70 -6.44 15.41 -23.02
CA THR A 70 -5.00 15.58 -23.24
C THR A 70 -4.19 14.60 -22.39
N ALA A 71 -4.52 14.49 -21.10
CA ALA A 71 -3.87 13.51 -20.22
C ALA A 71 -4.17 12.08 -20.67
N CYS A 72 -5.39 11.81 -21.17
CA CYS A 72 -5.75 10.52 -21.75
C CYS A 72 -4.87 10.16 -22.95
N ALA A 73 -4.64 11.10 -23.87
CA ALA A 73 -3.75 10.87 -25.01
C ALA A 73 -2.31 10.53 -24.55
N GLU A 74 -1.81 11.23 -23.54
CA GLU A 74 -0.51 10.94 -22.94
C GLU A 74 -0.46 9.55 -22.30
N VAL A 75 -1.44 9.23 -21.44
CA VAL A 75 -1.56 7.93 -20.77
C VAL A 75 -1.62 6.79 -21.77
N LYS A 76 -2.43 6.92 -22.83
CA LYS A 76 -2.51 5.91 -23.91
C LYS A 76 -1.16 5.73 -24.60
N SER A 77 -0.46 6.82 -24.92
CA SER A 77 0.84 6.75 -25.60
C SER A 77 1.95 6.12 -24.75
N LYS A 78 1.86 6.24 -23.42
CA LYS A 78 2.85 5.74 -22.46
C LYS A 78 2.38 4.52 -21.68
N TRP A 79 1.27 3.91 -22.06
CA TRP A 79 0.62 2.85 -21.28
C TRP A 79 1.57 1.69 -20.97
N HIS A 80 2.42 1.28 -21.91
CA HIS A 80 3.40 0.22 -21.69
C HIS A 80 4.84 0.73 -21.46
N ASN A 81 5.02 2.04 -21.23
CA ASN A 81 6.34 2.62 -21.01
C ASN A 81 6.78 2.43 -19.55
N GLY A 82 7.81 1.61 -19.33
CA GLY A 82 8.27 1.28 -17.98
C GLY A 82 8.73 2.50 -17.16
N ALA A 83 9.45 3.44 -17.78
CA ALA A 83 9.91 4.65 -17.08
C ALA A 83 8.72 5.51 -16.60
N PHE A 84 7.72 5.70 -17.46
CA PHE A 84 6.50 6.44 -17.11
C PHE A 84 5.74 5.76 -15.98
N ARG A 85 5.52 4.44 -16.05
CA ARG A 85 4.81 3.68 -15.01
C ARG A 85 5.56 3.68 -13.67
N THR A 86 6.89 3.74 -13.68
CA THR A 86 7.69 3.92 -12.46
C THR A 86 7.55 5.34 -11.88
N SER A 87 7.38 6.35 -12.73
CA SER A 87 7.30 7.76 -12.34
C SER A 87 5.97 8.18 -11.69
N VAL A 88 4.94 7.33 -11.73
CA VAL A 88 3.64 7.59 -11.10
C VAL A 88 3.33 6.55 -10.01
N PRO A 89 2.71 6.93 -8.88
CA PRO A 89 2.42 5.98 -7.81
C PRO A 89 1.29 5.00 -8.11
N GLU A 90 0.32 5.40 -8.94
CA GLU A 90 -0.89 4.65 -9.31
C GLU A 90 -0.68 3.55 -10.35
N ALA A 91 0.54 3.37 -10.86
CA ALA A 91 0.89 2.30 -11.79
C ALA A 91 1.82 1.23 -11.19
N ALA A 92 1.54 -0.04 -11.50
CA ALA A 92 2.45 -1.17 -11.45
C ALA A 92 3.00 -1.45 -12.86
N GLN A 93 4.11 -2.18 -12.97
CA GLN A 93 4.67 -2.53 -14.28
C GLN A 93 3.88 -3.63 -14.98
N PHE A 94 3.32 -4.56 -14.20
CA PHE A 94 2.40 -5.57 -14.69
C PHE A 94 0.97 -5.09 -14.42
N ILE A 95 0.28 -4.69 -15.49
CA ILE A 95 -1.04 -4.03 -15.44
C ILE A 95 -2.09 -4.88 -14.72
N ASN A 96 -2.01 -6.21 -14.81
CA ASN A 96 -2.93 -7.10 -14.09
C ASN A 96 -2.93 -6.87 -12.57
N TRP A 97 -1.83 -6.37 -12.00
CA TRP A 97 -1.74 -6.06 -10.57
C TRP A 97 -2.39 -4.73 -10.17
N GLU A 98 -2.89 -3.96 -11.12
CA GLU A 98 -3.74 -2.78 -10.88
C GLU A 98 -5.22 -3.16 -10.80
N THR A 99 -5.60 -4.28 -11.40
CA THR A 99 -6.98 -4.76 -11.45
C THR A 99 -7.32 -5.59 -10.21
N MET A 100 -8.59 -5.56 -9.80
CA MET A 100 -9.15 -6.53 -8.86
C MET A 100 -10.05 -7.50 -9.64
N ILE A 101 -9.81 -8.79 -9.47
CA ILE A 101 -10.68 -9.83 -10.03
C ILE A 101 -11.56 -10.34 -8.90
N ASN A 102 -12.87 -10.27 -9.09
CA ASN A 102 -13.85 -10.90 -8.21
C ASN A 102 -14.56 -12.04 -8.97
N SER A 103 -15.48 -12.74 -8.31
CA SER A 103 -16.12 -13.93 -8.89
C SER A 103 -16.98 -13.67 -10.13
N THR A 104 -17.31 -12.40 -10.41
CA THR A 104 -18.28 -12.02 -11.46
C THR A 104 -17.77 -10.92 -12.40
N ALA A 105 -16.69 -10.22 -12.05
CA ALA A 105 -16.20 -9.06 -12.80
C ALA A 105 -14.69 -8.84 -12.59
N VAL A 106 -14.13 -8.04 -13.50
CA VAL A 106 -12.78 -7.47 -13.39
C VAL A 106 -12.92 -5.97 -13.16
N ASP A 107 -12.64 -5.55 -11.94
CA ASP A 107 -12.61 -4.15 -11.53
C ASP A 107 -11.29 -3.55 -12.05
N GLN A 108 -11.37 -2.97 -13.25
CA GLN A 108 -10.25 -2.36 -13.96
C GLN A 108 -10.56 -0.93 -14.38
N CYS A 109 -9.54 -0.26 -14.89
CA CYS A 109 -9.63 1.07 -15.48
C CYS A 109 -8.74 1.13 -16.73
N ASP A 110 -9.16 0.38 -17.75
CA ASP A 110 -8.45 0.25 -19.02
C ASP A 110 -8.89 1.36 -20.00
N PRO A 111 -7.99 2.27 -20.41
CA PRO A 111 -8.33 3.35 -21.32
C PRO A 111 -8.60 2.90 -22.77
N PHE A 112 -8.31 1.64 -23.12
CA PHE A 112 -8.51 1.09 -24.46
C PHE A 112 -9.84 0.33 -24.63
N GLY A 113 -10.63 0.20 -23.57
CA GLY A 113 -12.01 -0.29 -23.64
C GLY A 113 -12.99 0.73 -24.24
N ASP A 114 -14.28 0.41 -24.18
CA ASP A 114 -15.34 1.38 -24.52
C ASP A 114 -15.51 2.39 -23.37
N VAL A 115 -14.61 3.36 -23.33
CA VAL A 115 -14.63 4.44 -22.33
C VAL A 115 -15.76 5.46 -22.61
N THR A 116 -16.40 5.41 -23.77
CA THR A 116 -17.47 6.33 -24.17
C THR A 116 -18.86 5.86 -23.74
N ASP A 117 -19.02 4.56 -23.50
CA ASP A 117 -20.23 4.02 -22.88
C ASP A 117 -20.40 4.62 -21.47
N PRO A 118 -21.50 5.33 -21.18
CA PRO A 118 -21.73 5.94 -19.87
C PRO A 118 -21.84 4.92 -18.72
N THR A 119 -22.08 3.65 -19.03
CA THR A 119 -22.10 2.54 -18.06
C THR A 119 -20.69 2.01 -17.74
N SER A 120 -19.70 2.31 -18.58
CA SER A 120 -18.30 1.96 -18.37
C SER A 120 -17.73 2.76 -17.22
N THR A 121 -17.28 2.06 -16.17
CA THR A 121 -16.76 2.68 -14.94
C THR A 121 -15.27 2.39 -14.80
N CYS A 122 -14.47 3.43 -14.58
CA CYS A 122 -13.09 3.26 -14.13
C CYS A 122 -13.09 2.82 -12.65
N TYR A 123 -12.85 1.54 -12.37
CA TYR A 123 -12.77 1.06 -11.00
C TYR A 123 -11.39 1.32 -10.39
N GLN A 124 -11.35 1.57 -9.07
CA GLN A 124 -10.09 1.75 -8.34
C GLN A 124 -9.18 0.52 -8.41
N GLY A 125 -9.76 -0.68 -8.44
CA GLY A 125 -9.00 -1.93 -8.42
C GLY A 125 -8.06 -2.02 -7.21
N ARG A 126 -6.80 -2.36 -7.48
CA ARG A 126 -5.72 -2.50 -6.48
C ARG A 126 -4.91 -1.23 -6.27
N VAL A 127 -5.24 -0.15 -6.98
CA VAL A 127 -4.60 1.16 -6.76
C VAL A 127 -4.85 1.57 -5.30
N PRO A 128 -3.80 1.93 -4.54
CA PRO A 128 -3.92 2.23 -3.12
C PRO A 128 -4.91 3.37 -2.87
N TRP A 129 -5.45 3.44 -1.64
CA TRP A 129 -6.31 4.54 -1.22
C TRP A 129 -5.51 5.83 -1.01
N GLY A 130 -4.32 5.72 -0.44
CA GLY A 130 -3.44 6.85 -0.16
C GLY A 130 -1.98 6.51 -0.40
N VAL A 131 -1.20 7.47 -0.87
CA VAL A 131 0.22 7.30 -1.17
C VAL A 131 1.03 8.39 -0.49
N VAL A 132 2.02 7.96 0.28
CA VAL A 132 3.05 8.83 0.87
C VAL A 132 4.24 8.87 -0.10
N LYS A 133 4.48 10.04 -0.67
CA LYS A 133 5.68 10.32 -1.47
C LYS A 133 6.87 10.50 -0.53
N VAL A 134 7.67 9.45 -0.38
CA VAL A 134 8.72 9.42 0.65
C VAL A 134 9.91 10.29 0.24
N LYS A 135 10.22 11.31 1.05
CA LYS A 135 11.41 12.16 0.89
C LYS A 135 12.42 12.00 2.02
N SER A 136 11.99 11.47 3.16
CA SER A 136 12.82 11.33 4.35
C SER A 136 12.54 10.03 5.11
N ILE A 137 13.50 9.62 5.94
CA ILE A 137 13.30 8.53 6.91
C ILE A 137 12.12 8.83 7.85
N ALA A 138 11.91 10.11 8.18
CA ALA A 138 10.81 10.53 9.04
C ALA A 138 9.44 10.24 8.40
N ASP A 139 9.27 10.39 7.09
CA ASP A 139 8.02 10.02 6.39
C ASP A 139 7.72 8.54 6.57
N ILE A 140 8.74 7.68 6.43
CA ILE A 140 8.62 6.22 6.60
C ILE A 140 8.18 5.91 8.03
N GLN A 141 8.89 6.46 9.02
CA GLN A 141 8.60 6.20 10.44
C GLN A 141 7.20 6.64 10.83
N LYS A 142 6.80 7.86 10.44
CA LYS A 142 5.46 8.41 10.71
C LYS A 142 4.37 7.55 10.06
N THR A 143 4.57 7.12 8.82
CA THR A 143 3.59 6.30 8.09
C THR A 143 3.48 4.90 8.66
N VAL A 144 4.59 4.24 9.01
CA VAL A 144 4.58 2.92 9.65
C VAL A 144 3.86 2.98 11.00
N LYS A 145 4.15 4.01 11.79
CA LYS A 145 3.47 4.26 13.07
C LYS A 145 1.98 4.46 12.88
N PHE A 146 1.57 5.38 11.99
CA PHE A 146 0.17 5.65 11.69
C PHE A 146 -0.59 4.41 11.19
N ALA A 147 0.01 3.65 10.27
CA ALA A 147 -0.59 2.42 9.76
C ALA A 147 -0.73 1.35 10.85
N SER A 148 0.24 1.26 11.77
CA SER A 148 0.15 0.35 12.92
C SER A 148 -0.94 0.77 13.91
N GLU A 149 -0.98 2.05 14.28
CA GLU A 149 -1.94 2.62 15.24
C GLU A 149 -3.39 2.44 14.78
N HIS A 150 -3.63 2.55 13.48
CA HIS A 150 -4.97 2.43 12.90
C HIS A 150 -5.24 1.09 12.21
N ASN A 151 -4.35 0.10 12.38
CA ASN A 151 -4.43 -1.23 11.78
C ASN A 151 -4.70 -1.19 10.26
N LEU A 152 -4.05 -0.28 9.54
CA LEU A 152 -4.16 -0.12 8.09
C LEU A 152 -3.31 -1.16 7.35
N LYS A 153 -3.68 -1.45 6.11
CA LYS A 153 -2.83 -2.22 5.20
C LYS A 153 -1.75 -1.30 4.65
N LEU A 154 -0.52 -1.44 5.14
CA LEU A 154 0.66 -0.77 4.59
C LEU A 154 1.26 -1.59 3.45
N ILE A 155 1.55 -0.95 2.32
CA ILE A 155 2.31 -1.53 1.22
C ILE A 155 3.50 -0.63 0.86
N VAL A 156 4.50 -1.21 0.19
CA VAL A 156 5.70 -0.49 -0.23
C VAL A 156 5.90 -0.67 -1.73
N LYS A 157 6.07 0.45 -2.45
CA LYS A 157 6.42 0.46 -3.86
C LYS A 157 7.67 1.29 -4.09
N ASN A 158 8.66 0.70 -4.78
CA ASN A 158 9.73 1.47 -5.42
C ASN A 158 9.36 1.73 -6.88
N THR A 159 9.75 0.83 -7.79
CA THR A 159 9.54 0.97 -9.24
C THR A 159 8.24 0.35 -9.75
N GLY A 160 7.66 -0.60 -9.01
CA GLY A 160 6.46 -1.35 -9.41
C GLY A 160 6.72 -2.61 -10.26
N HIS A 161 7.98 -3.04 -10.43
CA HIS A 161 8.38 -4.28 -11.12
C HIS A 161 8.12 -5.57 -10.31
N GLU A 162 7.07 -5.59 -9.48
CA GLU A 162 6.81 -6.73 -8.61
C GLU A 162 5.92 -7.76 -9.34
N ASN A 163 6.45 -8.97 -9.56
CA ASN A 163 5.80 -10.00 -10.37
C ASN A 163 4.60 -10.69 -9.67
N LEU A 164 4.45 -10.54 -8.36
CA LEU A 164 3.41 -11.19 -7.53
C LEU A 164 2.37 -10.18 -7.00
N GLY A 165 2.42 -8.93 -7.44
CA GLY A 165 1.56 -7.83 -7.02
C GLY A 165 1.76 -7.34 -5.59
N ARG A 166 2.82 -7.70 -4.86
CA ARG A 166 3.02 -7.32 -3.44
C ARG A 166 3.17 -5.82 -3.21
N SER A 167 3.59 -5.08 -4.23
CA SER A 167 3.74 -3.63 -4.18
C SER A 167 2.45 -2.85 -4.47
N PHE A 168 1.32 -3.54 -4.67
CA PHE A 168 0.01 -2.94 -4.95
C PHE A 168 -1.08 -3.59 -4.08
N GLY A 169 -2.11 -2.84 -3.74
CA GLY A 169 -3.11 -3.34 -2.81
C GLY A 169 -4.31 -2.43 -2.70
N GLN A 170 -5.48 -3.02 -2.92
CA GLN A 170 -6.76 -2.38 -2.67
C GLN A 170 -6.79 -1.81 -1.24
N GLN A 171 -7.32 -0.59 -1.11
CA GLN A 171 -7.61 0.05 0.17
C GLN A 171 -6.40 0.18 1.11
N SER A 172 -5.20 0.22 0.54
CA SER A 172 -3.94 0.31 1.29
C SER A 172 -3.41 1.74 1.35
N ILE A 173 -2.52 1.99 2.32
CA ILE A 173 -1.63 3.13 2.33
C ILE A 173 -0.26 2.69 1.79
N MET A 174 0.27 3.41 0.79
CA MET A 174 1.51 3.06 0.10
C MET A 174 2.64 3.99 0.51
N LEU A 175 3.79 3.42 0.85
CA LEU A 175 5.06 4.13 0.83
C LEU A 175 5.65 4.07 -0.58
N TRP A 176 5.69 5.21 -1.27
CA TRP A 176 6.29 5.31 -2.60
C TRP A 176 7.74 5.79 -2.51
N MET A 177 8.64 4.81 -2.52
CA MET A 177 10.07 4.94 -2.25
C MET A 177 10.86 5.51 -3.44
N HIS A 178 10.27 5.58 -4.63
CA HIS A 178 10.92 6.02 -5.86
C HIS A 178 11.62 7.39 -5.74
N ASN A 179 11.20 8.23 -4.81
CA ASN A 179 11.69 9.60 -4.69
C ASN A 179 12.99 9.71 -3.85
N MET A 180 13.44 8.63 -3.20
CA MET A 180 14.70 8.59 -2.46
C MET A 180 15.87 8.24 -3.40
N GLN A 181 16.37 9.25 -4.12
CA GLN A 181 17.36 9.08 -5.20
C GLN A 181 18.79 9.53 -4.82
N GLU A 182 19.04 9.85 -3.54
CA GLU A 182 20.36 10.33 -3.10
C GLU A 182 21.42 9.22 -3.22
N ILE A 183 22.53 9.52 -3.90
CA ILE A 183 23.68 8.62 -4.04
C ILE A 183 24.90 9.28 -3.38
N LYS A 184 25.58 8.55 -2.49
CA LYS A 184 26.81 8.97 -1.83
C LYS A 184 27.93 7.99 -2.14
N PHE A 185 29.00 8.48 -2.74
CA PHE A 185 30.21 7.70 -2.96
C PHE A 185 31.12 7.78 -1.73
N SER A 186 31.70 6.64 -1.34
CA SER A 186 32.72 6.57 -0.29
C SER A 186 33.90 5.78 -0.81
N ASN A 187 35.04 6.45 -0.93
CA ASN A 187 36.32 5.84 -1.34
C ASN A 187 37.02 5.11 -0.19
N ARG A 188 36.36 4.99 0.97
CA ARG A 188 36.89 4.37 2.19
C ARG A 188 35.77 3.64 2.92
N PHE A 189 35.03 2.80 2.22
CA PHE A 189 33.93 2.07 2.84
C PHE A 189 34.48 1.09 3.87
N VAL A 190 34.03 1.24 5.12
CA VAL A 190 34.29 0.30 6.21
C VAL A 190 32.93 -0.21 6.70
N PRO A 191 32.63 -1.52 6.58
CA PRO A 191 31.35 -2.04 7.01
C PRO A 191 31.18 -1.89 8.52
N LYS A 192 29.94 -1.61 8.95
CA LYS A 192 29.60 -1.53 10.37
C LYS A 192 29.93 -2.85 11.06
N GLY A 193 30.76 -2.80 12.11
CA GLY A 193 31.21 -3.97 12.86
C GLY A 193 32.56 -4.55 12.43
N ALA A 194 33.26 -3.95 11.47
CA ALA A 194 34.62 -4.37 11.10
C ALA A 194 35.61 -4.24 12.27
N PRO A 195 36.69 -5.05 12.30
CA PRO A 195 37.76 -4.92 13.29
C PRO A 195 38.34 -3.49 13.32
N ARG A 196 38.75 -3.05 14.51
CA ARG A 196 39.38 -1.73 14.69
C ARG A 196 40.65 -1.65 13.84
N GLY A 197 40.79 -0.57 13.09
CA GLY A 197 41.93 -0.37 12.18
C GLY A 197 41.73 -0.93 10.76
N THR A 198 40.55 -1.50 10.46
CA THR A 198 40.21 -1.88 9.08
C THR A 198 40.27 -0.65 8.18
N THR A 199 41.13 -0.71 7.16
CA THR A 199 41.24 0.35 6.15
C THR A 199 40.12 0.16 5.14
N GLY A 200 39.43 1.25 4.79
CA GLY A 200 38.35 1.19 3.81
C GLY A 200 38.86 0.82 2.42
N VAL A 201 38.09 0.03 1.71
CA VAL A 201 38.34 -0.28 0.29
C VAL A 201 37.72 0.81 -0.59
N THR A 202 38.42 1.14 -1.68
CA THR A 202 37.96 1.98 -2.79
C THR A 202 37.16 1.17 -3.78
#